data_AF-A0A673KNY5-F1
#
_entry.id   AF-A0A673KNY5-F1
#
_cell.length_a   1.000
_cell.length_b   1.000
_cell.length_c   1.000
_cell.angle_alpha   90.00
_cell.angle_beta   90.00
_cell.angle_gamma   90.00
#
_symmetry.space_group_name_H-M   'P 1'
#
loop_
_entity.id
_entity.type
_entity.pdbx_description
1 polymer ?
#
loop_
_entity_poly.entity_id
_entity_poly.type
_entity_poly.pdbx_seq_one_letter_code
_entity_poly.pdbx_strand_id
1 'polypeptide(L)'
;MEMGDNDGEEQDTFRVQSDEEGDNRGNIKSRGRRVEKFQKNVSRWMLPEELRETYLERANCCPPPIFIILVSLVELGVFIYYAVWKPQKQWVTLGIGIWESPLTYKPEQREEAWRFLSYMFVHAGVEHILGNLIMQLFLGIPLELVHKGFEVGMVYMAGVLAGSLASSIFDPYSALVGASGGVYALMGGYFMNAVVNFREMMPLLGAFRILVIVLIVGTDVGFAIYRRFITHEAGMKVSFVAHIAGGVAGMTIGYVFFTNYSKELLKDPRFWLCIVGYIAFFFFAVIFNIFLSPAPA
;
A
#
# COMPACT_ATOMS: atom_id res chain seq x y z
N MET A 1 -33.43 -47.43 52.27
CA MET A 1 -33.34 -46.02 51.85
C MET A 1 -32.24 -45.94 50.81
N GLU A 2 -32.53 -45.25 49.72
CA GLU A 2 -31.92 -45.31 48.39
C GLU A 2 -30.41 -45.05 48.34
N MET A 3 -29.76 -45.67 47.34
CA MET A 3 -28.54 -45.20 46.69
C MET A 3 -28.89 -43.96 45.83
N GLY A 4 -27.96 -43.01 45.70
CA GLY A 4 -28.08 -41.91 44.74
C GLY A 4 -26.78 -41.13 44.58
N ASP A 5 -26.00 -41.54 43.57
CA ASP A 5 -25.16 -40.80 42.62
C ASP A 5 -24.50 -39.46 43.02
N ASN A 6 -23.16 -39.43 43.01
CA ASN A 6 -22.37 -38.20 42.86
C ASN A 6 -21.15 -38.36 41.91
N ASP A 7 -21.07 -39.43 41.12
CA ASP A 7 -19.90 -39.74 40.26
C ASP A 7 -20.01 -39.19 38.82
N GLY A 8 -21.05 -38.41 38.51
CA GLY A 8 -21.31 -37.88 37.17
C GLY A 8 -20.57 -36.57 36.82
N GLU A 9 -20.34 -35.68 37.79
CA GLU A 9 -19.82 -34.33 37.50
C GLU A 9 -18.30 -34.29 37.25
N GLU A 10 -17.51 -35.17 37.87
CA GLU A 10 -16.06 -35.24 37.64
C GLU A 10 -15.70 -35.90 36.30
N GLN A 11 -16.49 -36.87 35.82
CA GLN A 11 -16.26 -37.46 34.50
C GLN A 11 -16.65 -36.52 33.36
N ASP A 12 -17.73 -35.76 33.50
CA ASP A 12 -18.13 -34.79 32.48
C ASP A 12 -17.16 -33.60 32.40
N THR A 13 -16.64 -33.11 33.53
CA THR A 13 -15.63 -32.03 33.51
C THR A 13 -14.30 -32.47 32.89
N PHE A 14 -13.83 -33.68 33.18
CA PHE A 14 -12.61 -34.23 32.55
C PHE A 14 -12.80 -34.50 31.05
N ARG A 15 -13.99 -34.99 30.65
CA ARG A 15 -14.32 -35.25 29.25
C ARG A 15 -14.44 -33.96 28.45
N VAL A 16 -15.08 -32.93 29.00
CA VAL A 16 -15.17 -31.58 28.41
C VAL A 16 -13.77 -30.96 28.27
N GLN A 17 -12.89 -31.06 29.26
CA GLN A 17 -11.50 -30.58 29.11
C GLN A 17 -10.71 -31.34 28.05
N SER A 18 -10.88 -32.66 27.95
CA SER A 18 -10.17 -33.47 26.95
C SER A 18 -10.66 -33.22 25.53
N ASP A 19 -11.96 -32.96 25.35
CA ASP A 19 -12.57 -32.60 24.08
C ASP A 19 -12.20 -31.15 23.66
N GLU A 20 -12.13 -30.21 24.62
CA GLU A 20 -11.62 -28.85 24.39
C GLU A 20 -10.12 -28.84 24.01
N GLU A 21 -9.27 -29.64 24.66
CA GLU A 21 -7.86 -29.75 24.30
C GLU A 21 -7.64 -30.42 22.93
N GLY A 22 -8.46 -31.42 22.61
CA GLY A 22 -8.47 -32.10 21.32
C GLY A 22 -8.90 -31.19 20.17
N ASP A 23 -9.99 -30.42 20.37
CA ASP A 23 -10.48 -29.44 19.41
C ASP A 23 -9.48 -28.29 19.24
N ASN A 24 -8.89 -27.79 20.32
CA ASN A 24 -7.90 -26.71 20.26
C ASN A 24 -6.62 -27.15 19.51
N ARG A 25 -6.12 -28.38 19.73
CA ARG A 25 -5.01 -28.96 18.93
C ARG A 25 -5.38 -29.17 17.47
N GLY A 26 -6.60 -29.63 17.19
CA GLY A 26 -7.12 -29.78 15.83
C GLY A 26 -7.19 -28.44 15.10
N ASN A 27 -7.69 -27.42 15.79
CA ASN A 27 -7.84 -26.06 15.28
C ASN A 27 -6.47 -25.41 15.00
N ILE A 28 -5.50 -25.53 15.91
CA ILE A 28 -4.12 -25.05 15.73
C ILE A 28 -3.45 -25.72 14.52
N LYS A 29 -3.55 -27.05 14.39
CA LYS A 29 -3.00 -27.78 13.22
C LYS A 29 -3.70 -27.40 11.92
N SER A 30 -5.01 -27.15 11.95
CA SER A 30 -5.77 -26.72 10.77
C SER A 30 -5.37 -25.31 10.34
N ARG A 31 -5.13 -24.41 11.31
CA ARG A 31 -4.70 -23.02 11.10
C ARG A 31 -3.29 -22.99 10.52
N GLY A 32 -2.38 -23.80 11.06
CA GLY A 32 -1.02 -23.98 10.54
C GLY A 32 -1.01 -24.42 9.07
N ARG A 33 -1.81 -25.44 8.71
CA ARG A 33 -1.94 -25.89 7.31
C ARG A 33 -2.52 -24.82 6.37
N ARG A 34 -3.49 -24.03 6.83
CA ARG A 34 -4.08 -22.94 6.03
C ARG A 34 -3.06 -21.84 5.74
N VAL A 35 -2.29 -21.46 6.76
CA VAL A 35 -1.21 -20.48 6.66
C VAL A 35 -0.12 -20.98 5.70
N GLU A 36 0.34 -22.22 5.84
CA GLU A 36 1.36 -22.79 4.97
C GLU A 36 0.90 -22.81 3.50
N LYS A 37 -0.36 -23.19 3.24
CA LYS A 37 -0.95 -23.16 1.90
C LYS A 37 -1.01 -21.74 1.33
N PHE A 38 -1.36 -20.75 2.16
CA PHE A 38 -1.36 -19.35 1.76
C PHE A 38 0.04 -18.86 1.42
N GLN A 39 1.05 -19.14 2.25
CA GLN A 39 2.45 -18.78 2.00
C GLN A 39 3.00 -19.42 0.71
N LYS A 40 2.63 -20.68 0.44
CA LYS A 40 2.94 -21.36 -0.83
C LYS A 40 2.31 -20.69 -2.04
N ASN A 41 1.08 -20.18 -1.93
CA ASN A 41 0.43 -19.45 -3.01
C ASN A 41 1.08 -18.08 -3.23
N VAL A 42 1.36 -17.33 -2.15
CA VAL A 42 2.02 -16.02 -2.22
C VAL A 42 3.41 -16.14 -2.83
N SER A 43 4.23 -17.10 -2.40
CA SER A 43 5.57 -17.31 -2.96
C SER A 43 5.54 -17.69 -4.45
N ARG A 44 4.63 -18.55 -4.88
CA ARG A 44 4.44 -18.86 -6.31
C ARG A 44 4.03 -17.64 -7.13
N TRP A 45 3.26 -16.73 -6.53
CA TRP A 45 2.77 -15.54 -7.19
C TRP A 45 3.80 -14.39 -7.22
N MET A 46 4.65 -14.29 -6.21
CA MET A 46 5.55 -13.15 -6.01
C MET A 46 6.99 -13.43 -6.42
N LEU A 47 7.48 -14.67 -6.26
CA LEU A 47 8.89 -15.02 -6.34
C LEU A 47 9.21 -16.02 -7.47
N PRO A 48 10.42 -15.91 -8.06
CA PRO A 48 10.98 -16.94 -8.94
C PRO A 48 11.23 -18.26 -8.19
N GLU A 49 11.28 -19.38 -8.92
CA GLU A 49 11.29 -20.73 -8.33
C GLU A 49 12.43 -20.98 -7.36
N GLU A 50 13.63 -20.49 -7.68
CA GLU A 50 14.83 -20.59 -6.85
C GLU A 50 14.71 -19.90 -5.47
N LEU A 51 13.92 -18.83 -5.36
CA LEU A 51 13.76 -18.08 -4.11
C LEU A 51 12.61 -18.61 -3.24
N ARG A 52 11.78 -19.53 -3.75
CA ARG A 52 10.58 -20.01 -3.04
C ARG A 52 10.91 -20.83 -1.81
N GLU A 53 11.88 -21.74 -1.90
CA GLU A 53 12.25 -22.59 -0.76
C GLU A 53 12.85 -21.76 0.37
N THR A 54 13.79 -20.87 0.04
CA THR A 54 14.37 -19.93 1.02
C THR A 54 13.30 -19.04 1.64
N TYR A 55 12.31 -18.58 0.86
CA TYR A 55 11.16 -17.85 1.41
C TYR A 55 10.36 -18.72 2.38
N LEU A 56 9.97 -19.93 2.00
CA LEU A 56 9.14 -20.81 2.82
C LEU A 56 9.86 -21.25 4.11
N GLU A 57 11.17 -21.46 4.07
CA GLU A 57 11.99 -21.72 5.27
C GLU A 57 12.05 -20.50 6.21
N ARG A 58 12.07 -19.29 5.64
CA ARG A 58 12.08 -18.02 6.39
C ARG A 58 10.68 -17.50 6.73
N ALA A 59 9.63 -18.12 6.18
CA ALA A 59 8.25 -17.69 6.34
C ALA A 59 7.71 -18.11 7.71
N ASN A 60 8.28 -17.54 8.77
CA ASN A 60 7.60 -17.49 10.05
C ASN A 60 6.58 -16.35 9.99
N CYS A 61 5.37 -16.55 10.53
CA CYS A 61 4.30 -15.56 10.61
C CYS A 61 4.64 -14.31 11.47
N CYS A 62 5.92 -14.10 11.74
CA CYS A 62 6.46 -13.06 12.58
C CYS A 62 7.59 -12.33 11.83
N PRO A 63 7.47 -11.01 11.61
CA PRO A 63 6.30 -10.19 11.87
C PRO A 63 5.22 -10.32 10.78
N PRO A 64 3.91 -10.20 11.12
CA PRO A 64 2.83 -10.02 10.15
C PRO A 64 3.04 -8.73 9.32
N PRO A 65 2.29 -8.50 8.23
CA PRO A 65 2.39 -7.28 7.45
C PRO A 65 1.85 -6.09 8.27
N ILE A 66 2.74 -5.44 9.02
CA ILE A 66 2.40 -4.41 10.00
C ILE A 66 2.30 -3.06 9.31
N PHE A 67 3.21 -2.71 8.41
CA PHE A 67 3.27 -1.38 7.80
C PHE A 67 2.00 -1.05 7.02
N ILE A 68 1.60 -1.92 6.09
CA ILE A 68 0.42 -1.69 5.24
C ILE A 68 -0.86 -1.67 6.05
N ILE A 69 -0.99 -2.54 7.06
CA ILE A 69 -2.16 -2.55 7.93
C ILE A 69 -2.20 -1.27 8.78
N LEU A 70 -1.07 -0.86 9.37
CA LEU A 70 -1.02 0.33 10.21
C LEU A 70 -1.36 1.60 9.42
N VAL A 71 -0.76 1.80 8.24
CA VAL A 71 -1.01 3.01 7.45
C VAL A 71 -2.48 3.04 6.99
N SER A 72 -3.06 1.90 6.58
CA SER A 72 -4.49 1.78 6.29
C SER A 72 -5.40 2.10 7.48
N LEU A 73 -5.05 1.67 8.70
CA LEU A 73 -5.82 1.97 9.89
C LEU A 73 -5.75 3.47 10.24
N VAL A 74 -4.60 4.11 10.06
CA VAL A 74 -4.44 5.56 10.27
C VAL A 74 -5.27 6.34 9.25
N GLU A 75 -5.19 5.99 7.96
CA GLU A 75 -6.01 6.59 6.90
C GLU A 75 -7.52 6.48 7.22
N LEU A 76 -7.97 5.29 7.62
CA LEU A 76 -9.36 5.04 7.98
C LEU A 76 -9.77 5.85 9.22
N GLY A 77 -8.93 5.91 10.25
CA GLY A 77 -9.18 6.68 11.46
C GLY A 77 -9.29 8.18 11.18
N VAL A 78 -8.37 8.73 10.38
CA VAL A 78 -8.40 10.14 9.94
C VAL A 78 -9.65 10.42 9.12
N PHE A 79 -10.02 9.53 8.20
CA PHE A 79 -11.24 9.68 7.41
C PHE A 79 -12.50 9.66 8.28
N ILE A 80 -12.62 8.73 9.21
CA ILE A 80 -13.75 8.66 10.16
C ILE A 80 -13.84 9.95 10.98
N TYR A 81 -12.70 10.48 11.46
CA TYR A 81 -12.67 11.76 12.17
C TYR A 81 -13.27 12.90 11.33
N TYR A 82 -12.84 13.06 10.08
CA TYR A 82 -13.39 14.11 9.21
C TYR A 82 -14.83 13.84 8.79
N ALA A 83 -15.21 12.58 8.58
CA ALA A 83 -16.53 12.19 8.10
C ALA A 83 -17.61 12.27 9.18
N VAL A 84 -17.31 11.85 10.41
CA VAL A 84 -18.28 11.77 11.51
C VAL A 84 -18.28 13.03 12.37
N TRP A 85 -17.10 13.60 12.65
CA TRP A 85 -16.96 14.68 13.64
C TRP A 85 -17.12 16.09 13.07
N LYS A 86 -17.15 16.24 11.75
CA LYS A 86 -17.40 17.52 11.08
C LYS A 86 -18.74 17.49 10.33
N PRO A 87 -19.49 18.61 10.29
CA PRO A 87 -20.75 18.67 9.57
C PRO A 87 -20.56 18.35 8.08
N GLN A 88 -21.24 17.32 7.59
CA GLN A 88 -21.19 16.91 6.18
C GLN A 88 -22.47 17.33 5.45
N LYS A 89 -22.32 17.85 4.23
CA LYS A 89 -23.45 18.07 3.32
C LYS A 89 -23.79 16.80 2.51
N GLN A 90 -22.80 15.93 2.27
CA GLN A 90 -22.93 14.66 1.58
C GLN A 90 -21.75 13.75 1.92
N TRP A 91 -21.89 12.44 1.67
CA TRP A 91 -20.87 11.42 1.99
C TRP A 91 -20.04 10.98 0.77
N VAL A 92 -20.50 11.29 -0.44
CA VAL A 92 -19.79 10.95 -1.69
C VAL A 92 -18.53 11.82 -1.82
N THR A 93 -18.65 13.10 -1.51
CA THR A 93 -17.55 14.08 -1.46
C THR A 93 -17.60 14.79 -0.11
N LEU A 94 -16.59 14.57 0.74
CA LEU A 94 -16.50 15.23 2.05
C LEU A 94 -16.41 16.76 1.88
N GLY A 95 -17.06 17.48 2.79
CA GLY A 95 -17.12 18.95 2.77
C GLY A 95 -15.79 19.63 3.11
N ILE A 96 -15.83 20.97 3.21
CA ILE A 96 -14.70 21.90 3.38
C ILE A 96 -13.65 21.46 4.43
N GLY A 97 -14.04 20.71 5.46
CA GLY A 97 -13.17 20.29 6.57
C GLY A 97 -11.92 19.49 6.16
N ILE A 98 -11.95 18.73 5.06
CA ILE A 98 -10.74 18.03 4.56
C ILE A 98 -9.71 18.99 3.98
N TRP A 99 -10.18 20.07 3.34
CA TRP A 99 -9.31 21.05 2.70
C TRP A 99 -8.63 21.91 3.76
N GLU A 100 -9.30 22.18 4.87
CA GLU A 100 -8.71 22.89 6.03
C GLU A 100 -7.88 21.99 6.96
N SER A 101 -7.66 20.73 6.61
CA SER A 101 -6.85 19.84 7.42
C SER A 101 -5.40 20.32 7.52
N PRO A 102 -4.75 20.23 8.70
CA PRO A 102 -3.31 20.45 8.83
C PRO A 102 -2.46 19.39 8.11
N LEU A 103 -3.08 18.30 7.67
CA LEU A 103 -2.41 17.20 6.97
C LEU A 103 -2.45 17.35 5.44
N THR A 104 -3.44 18.08 4.91
CA THR A 104 -3.62 18.29 3.46
C THR A 104 -2.44 19.08 2.89
N TYR A 105 -1.94 18.67 1.73
CA TYR A 105 -0.96 19.48 1.00
C TYR A 105 -1.66 20.69 0.38
N LYS A 106 -1.18 21.88 0.72
CA LYS A 106 -1.63 23.15 0.17
C LYS A 106 -0.42 23.93 -0.37
N PRO A 107 -0.48 24.43 -1.61
CA PRO A 107 0.61 25.23 -2.17
C PRO A 107 0.97 26.47 -1.34
N GLU A 108 -0.04 27.08 -0.72
CA GLU A 108 0.06 28.27 0.15
C GLU A 108 0.63 27.96 1.53
N GLN A 109 0.87 26.68 1.84
CA GLN A 109 1.50 26.26 3.11
C GLN A 109 2.66 25.31 2.83
N ARG A 110 3.33 25.43 1.68
CA ARG A 110 4.42 24.51 1.30
C ARG A 110 5.66 24.61 2.20
N GLU A 111 5.80 25.69 2.97
CA GLU A 111 6.84 25.79 4.01
C GLU A 111 6.63 24.76 5.13
N GLU A 112 5.39 24.31 5.33
CA GLU A 112 5.03 23.24 6.25
C GLU A 112 5.38 21.86 5.65
N ALA A 113 6.68 21.56 5.59
CA ALA A 113 7.24 20.43 4.82
C ALA A 113 6.61 19.04 5.11
N TRP A 114 6.04 18.83 6.30
CA TRP A 114 5.32 17.59 6.62
C TRP A 114 4.12 17.33 5.69
N ARG A 115 3.53 18.39 5.12
CA ARG A 115 2.38 18.30 4.21
C ARG A 115 2.68 17.54 2.93
N PHE A 116 3.94 17.48 2.51
CA PHE A 116 4.37 16.65 1.38
C PHE A 116 4.26 15.15 1.66
N LEU A 117 4.12 14.75 2.94
CA LEU A 117 3.92 13.36 3.35
C LEU A 117 2.52 13.13 3.92
N SER A 118 2.06 14.01 4.82
CA SER A 118 0.84 13.80 5.59
C SER A 118 -0.44 13.81 4.75
N TYR A 119 -0.39 14.33 3.52
CA TYR A 119 -1.53 14.35 2.62
C TYR A 119 -2.09 12.95 2.34
N MET A 120 -1.25 11.91 2.46
CA MET A 120 -1.65 10.52 2.24
C MET A 120 -2.77 10.05 3.19
N PHE A 121 -2.88 10.67 4.37
CA PHE A 121 -3.88 10.28 5.38
C PHE A 121 -5.26 10.89 5.14
N VAL A 122 -5.34 12.02 4.43
CA VAL A 122 -6.61 12.70 4.19
C VAL A 122 -7.23 12.16 2.92
N HIS A 123 -8.51 11.84 2.97
CA HIS A 123 -9.23 11.34 1.81
C HIS A 123 -10.48 12.15 1.55
N ALA A 124 -10.81 12.23 0.27
CA ALA A 124 -11.70 13.25 -0.23
C ALA A 124 -13.19 12.82 -0.23
N GLY A 125 -13.44 11.51 -0.12
CA GLY A 125 -14.76 10.91 -0.09
C GLY A 125 -14.68 9.38 0.10
N VAL A 126 -15.84 8.75 0.30
CA VAL A 126 -15.92 7.29 0.59
C VAL A 126 -15.32 6.45 -0.54
N GLU A 127 -15.65 6.75 -1.79
CA GLU A 127 -15.09 6.05 -2.95
C GLU A 127 -13.57 6.18 -3.02
N HIS A 128 -13.04 7.36 -2.69
CA HIS A 128 -11.62 7.65 -2.75
C HIS A 128 -10.84 6.85 -1.70
N ILE A 129 -11.28 6.83 -0.44
CA ILE A 129 -10.62 6.00 0.58
C ILE A 129 -10.81 4.51 0.32
N LEU A 130 -12.01 4.08 -0.10
CA LEU A 130 -12.27 2.66 -0.35
C LEU A 130 -11.38 2.12 -1.48
N GLY A 131 -11.26 2.88 -2.58
CA GLY A 131 -10.35 2.54 -3.68
C GLY A 131 -8.90 2.42 -3.23
N ASN A 132 -8.41 3.40 -2.46
CA ASN A 132 -7.04 3.36 -1.91
C ASN A 132 -6.85 2.15 -0.99
N LEU A 133 -7.73 1.93 -0.01
CA LEU A 133 -7.60 0.83 0.95
C LEU A 133 -7.65 -0.54 0.28
N ILE A 134 -8.58 -0.76 -0.66
CA ILE A 134 -8.67 -2.04 -1.39
C ILE A 134 -7.36 -2.29 -2.14
N MET A 135 -6.89 -1.31 -2.91
CA MET A 135 -5.67 -1.45 -3.70
C MET A 135 -4.42 -1.58 -2.84
N GLN A 136 -4.31 -0.78 -1.79
CA GLN A 136 -3.22 -0.80 -0.83
C GLN A 136 -3.11 -2.13 -0.10
N LEU A 137 -4.23 -2.67 0.40
CA LEU A 137 -4.22 -3.96 1.09
C LEU A 137 -3.95 -5.10 0.10
N PHE A 138 -4.58 -5.07 -1.08
CA PHE A 138 -4.42 -6.12 -2.10
C PHE A 138 -2.98 -6.22 -2.63
N LEU A 139 -2.34 -5.08 -2.90
CA LEU A 139 -0.96 -5.04 -3.37
C LEU A 139 0.04 -5.10 -2.22
N GLY A 140 -0.16 -4.30 -1.18
CA GLY A 140 0.80 -4.10 -0.10
C GLY A 140 1.02 -5.34 0.76
N ILE A 141 -0.04 -6.07 1.12
CA ILE A 141 0.10 -7.24 2.02
C ILE A 141 1.02 -8.31 1.42
N PRO A 142 0.82 -8.79 0.17
CA PRO A 142 1.72 -9.79 -0.40
C PRO A 142 3.16 -9.27 -0.60
N LEU A 143 3.34 -7.98 -0.94
CA LEU A 143 4.68 -7.39 -0.99
C LEU A 143 5.34 -7.42 0.38
N GLU A 144 4.62 -7.04 1.43
CA GLU A 144 5.18 -6.95 2.78
C GLU A 144 5.50 -8.32 3.36
N LEU A 145 4.71 -9.34 3.02
CA LEU A 145 5.02 -10.72 3.40
C LEU A 145 6.35 -11.20 2.79
N VAL A 146 6.61 -10.83 1.53
CA VAL A 146 7.77 -11.27 0.74
C VAL A 146 9.01 -10.44 1.04
N HIS A 147 8.88 -9.12 1.01
CA HIS A 147 9.98 -8.18 1.09
C HIS A 147 10.18 -7.56 2.47
N LYS A 148 9.27 -7.80 3.43
CA LYS A 148 9.23 -7.18 4.77
C LYS A 148 8.78 -5.72 4.77
N GLY A 149 8.37 -5.25 5.95
CA GLY A 149 7.66 -3.98 6.12
C GLY A 149 8.53 -2.75 5.89
N PHE A 150 9.83 -2.83 6.13
CA PHE A 150 10.73 -1.69 5.92
C PHE A 150 10.87 -1.37 4.43
N GLU A 151 11.09 -2.39 3.61
CA GLU A 151 11.27 -2.34 2.16
C GLU A 151 10.02 -1.80 1.48
N VAL A 152 8.86 -2.35 1.85
CA VAL A 152 7.56 -1.88 1.36
C VAL A 152 7.29 -0.46 1.83
N GLY A 153 7.63 -0.14 3.08
CA GLY A 153 7.53 1.22 3.62
C GLY A 153 8.36 2.23 2.84
N MET A 154 9.61 1.92 2.53
CA MET A 154 10.48 2.81 1.74
C MET A 154 9.92 3.07 0.35
N VAL A 155 9.43 2.04 -0.35
CA VAL A 155 8.81 2.18 -1.67
C VAL A 155 7.53 3.01 -1.60
N TYR A 156 6.66 2.72 -0.62
CA TYR A 156 5.40 3.44 -0.44
C TYR A 156 5.64 4.93 -0.14
N MET A 157 6.51 5.23 0.82
CA MET A 157 6.84 6.60 1.23
C MET A 157 7.55 7.37 0.12
N ALA A 158 8.41 6.71 -0.68
CA ALA A 158 8.99 7.32 -1.86
C ALA A 158 7.93 7.71 -2.90
N GLY A 159 6.90 6.87 -3.07
CA GLY A 159 5.75 7.17 -3.91
C GLY A 159 4.95 8.38 -3.46
N VAL A 160 4.64 8.44 -2.17
CA VAL A 160 3.92 9.57 -1.55
C VAL A 160 4.71 10.87 -1.74
N LEU A 161 6.00 10.85 -1.39
CA LEU A 161 6.85 12.03 -1.50
C LEU A 161 7.04 12.46 -2.96
N ALA A 162 7.27 11.53 -3.88
CA ALA A 162 7.38 11.86 -5.30
C ALA A 162 6.06 12.38 -5.87
N GLY A 163 4.93 11.84 -5.41
CA GLY A 163 3.60 12.28 -5.80
C GLY A 163 3.36 13.75 -5.46
N SER A 164 3.59 14.15 -4.21
CA SER A 164 3.42 15.55 -3.79
C SER A 164 4.43 16.49 -4.42
N LEU A 165 5.71 16.10 -4.49
CA LEU A 165 6.76 16.91 -5.11
C LEU A 165 6.51 17.12 -6.61
N ALA A 166 6.14 16.08 -7.36
CA ALA A 166 5.81 16.24 -8.77
C ALA A 166 4.55 17.09 -8.96
N SER A 167 3.50 16.86 -8.16
CA SER A 167 2.29 17.68 -8.21
C SER A 167 2.56 19.15 -7.90
N SER A 168 3.47 19.45 -6.97
CA SER A 168 3.87 20.84 -6.68
C SER A 168 4.56 21.55 -7.86
N ILE A 169 5.16 20.79 -8.78
CA ILE A 169 5.86 21.32 -9.96
C ILE A 169 4.90 21.46 -11.14
N PHE A 170 4.13 20.41 -11.43
CA PHE A 170 3.31 20.32 -12.63
C PHE A 170 1.87 20.80 -12.44
N ASP A 171 1.36 20.77 -11.20
CA ASP A 171 0.04 21.28 -10.80
C ASP A 171 0.18 22.27 -9.61
N PRO A 172 0.99 23.34 -9.72
CA PRO A 172 1.46 24.12 -8.57
C PRO A 172 0.36 24.80 -7.74
N TYR A 173 -0.82 25.01 -8.31
CA TYR A 173 -1.95 25.66 -7.62
C TYR A 173 -2.98 24.68 -7.03
N SER A 174 -2.70 23.39 -7.06
CA SER A 174 -3.65 22.36 -6.61
C SER A 174 -3.28 21.84 -5.23
N ALA A 175 -4.26 21.82 -4.32
CA ALA A 175 -4.16 21.05 -3.08
C ALA A 175 -4.19 19.54 -3.38
N LEU A 176 -3.51 18.75 -2.55
CA LEU A 176 -3.40 17.30 -2.73
C LEU A 176 -3.82 16.57 -1.45
N VAL A 177 -4.58 15.48 -1.63
CA VAL A 177 -5.04 14.56 -0.59
C VAL A 177 -5.06 13.15 -1.17
N GLY A 178 -4.85 12.13 -0.34
CA GLY A 178 -5.04 10.72 -0.67
C GLY A 178 -3.74 9.93 -0.74
N ALA A 179 -3.83 8.65 -0.36
CA ALA A 179 -2.73 7.69 -0.33
C ALA A 179 -2.21 7.24 -1.70
N SER A 180 -2.81 7.72 -2.79
CA SER A 180 -2.64 7.13 -4.12
C SER A 180 -1.23 7.20 -4.68
N GLY A 181 -0.41 8.19 -4.29
CA GLY A 181 1.02 8.23 -4.63
C GLY A 181 1.77 6.99 -4.13
N GLY A 182 1.47 6.54 -2.90
CA GLY A 182 2.02 5.31 -2.33
C GLY A 182 1.43 4.06 -2.97
N VAL A 183 0.12 4.02 -3.24
CA VAL A 183 -0.54 2.90 -3.92
C VAL A 183 0.04 2.67 -5.32
N TYR A 184 0.23 3.75 -6.10
CA TYR A 184 0.86 3.68 -7.40
C TYR A 184 2.34 3.28 -7.31
N ALA A 185 3.04 3.64 -6.24
CA ALA A 185 4.40 3.15 -6.03
C ALA A 185 4.46 1.64 -5.74
N LEU A 186 3.53 1.10 -4.93
CA LEU A 186 3.42 -0.35 -4.78
C LEU A 186 3.20 -1.01 -6.13
N MET A 187 2.30 -0.45 -6.94
CA MET A 187 2.00 -0.96 -8.28
C MET A 187 3.19 -0.90 -9.25
N GLY A 188 3.95 0.20 -9.24
CA GLY A 188 5.19 0.35 -9.98
C GLY A 188 6.26 -0.65 -9.54
N GLY A 189 6.39 -0.89 -8.23
CA GLY A 189 7.27 -1.91 -7.68
C GLY A 189 6.86 -3.32 -8.09
N TYR A 190 5.55 -3.62 -8.10
CA TYR A 190 5.00 -4.88 -8.62
C TYR A 190 5.36 -5.10 -10.08
N PHE A 191 5.18 -4.07 -10.91
CA PHE A 191 5.48 -4.10 -12.32
C PHE A 191 6.97 -4.33 -12.55
N MET A 192 7.83 -3.58 -11.87
CA MET A 192 9.27 -3.73 -12.02
C MET A 192 9.75 -5.11 -11.55
N ASN A 193 9.25 -5.60 -10.42
CA ASN A 193 9.55 -6.95 -9.96
C ASN A 193 9.12 -8.03 -10.98
N ALA A 194 7.96 -7.85 -11.62
CA ALA A 194 7.48 -8.78 -12.65
C ALA A 194 8.34 -8.72 -13.93
N VAL A 195 8.79 -7.52 -14.34
CA VAL A 195 9.63 -7.32 -15.53
C VAL A 195 11.03 -7.89 -15.33
N VAL A 196 11.66 -7.63 -14.18
CA VAL A 196 13.02 -8.10 -13.89
C VAL A 196 13.07 -9.62 -13.77
N ASN A 197 12.09 -10.21 -13.08
CA ASN A 197 12.03 -11.66 -12.86
C ASN A 197 11.23 -12.40 -13.93
N PHE A 198 10.85 -11.75 -15.04
CA PHE A 198 9.91 -12.32 -16.02
C PHE A 198 10.36 -13.68 -16.57
N ARG A 199 11.67 -13.87 -16.77
CA ARG A 199 12.25 -15.13 -17.29
C ARG A 199 12.19 -16.30 -16.31
N GLU A 200 12.13 -16.01 -15.02
CA GLU A 200 12.16 -17.01 -13.94
C GLU A 200 10.76 -17.28 -13.35
N MET A 201 9.80 -16.42 -13.67
CA MET A 201 8.39 -16.66 -13.37
C MET A 201 7.75 -17.54 -14.45
N MET A 202 6.78 -18.37 -14.07
CA MET A 202 6.01 -19.12 -15.07
C MET A 202 5.36 -18.12 -16.03
N PRO A 203 5.57 -18.22 -17.36
CA PRO A 203 5.19 -17.18 -18.32
C PRO A 203 3.71 -16.77 -18.25
N LEU A 204 2.83 -17.72 -17.99
CA LEU A 204 1.39 -17.48 -17.83
C LEU A 204 1.04 -16.66 -16.57
N LEU A 205 1.73 -16.90 -15.45
CA LEU A 205 1.52 -16.16 -14.20
C LEU A 205 2.10 -14.75 -14.29
N GLY A 206 3.26 -14.59 -14.92
CA GLY A 206 3.87 -13.28 -15.18
C GLY A 206 3.00 -12.42 -16.09
N ALA A 207 2.53 -12.97 -17.21
CA ALA A 207 1.65 -12.27 -18.15
C ALA A 207 0.29 -11.91 -17.51
N PHE A 208 -0.31 -12.83 -16.75
CA PHE A 208 -1.56 -12.56 -16.02
C PHE A 208 -1.38 -11.44 -14.99
N ARG A 209 -0.26 -11.42 -14.25
CA ARG A 209 0.05 -10.37 -13.27
C ARG A 209 0.17 -9.00 -13.93
N ILE A 210 0.89 -8.91 -15.05
CA ILE A 210 1.03 -7.66 -15.81
C ILE A 210 -0.34 -7.24 -16.35
N LEU A 211 -1.14 -8.16 -16.89
CA LEU A 211 -2.47 -7.88 -17.40
C LEU A 211 -3.40 -7.32 -16.30
N VAL A 212 -3.43 -7.94 -15.12
CA VAL A 212 -4.24 -7.46 -13.99
C VAL A 212 -3.82 -6.06 -13.56
N ILE A 213 -2.51 -5.79 -13.47
CA ILE A 213 -1.99 -4.45 -13.15
C ILE A 213 -2.44 -3.44 -14.21
N VAL A 214 -2.26 -3.77 -15.50
CA VAL A 214 -2.64 -2.88 -16.62
C VAL A 214 -4.14 -2.61 -16.62
N LEU A 215 -4.97 -3.63 -16.37
CA LEU A 215 -6.43 -3.45 -16.29
C LEU A 215 -6.81 -2.54 -15.13
N ILE A 216 -6.21 -2.75 -13.95
CA ILE A 216 -6.48 -1.91 -12.77
C ILE A 216 -6.07 -0.45 -13.03
N VAL A 217 -4.83 -0.21 -13.50
CA VAL A 217 -4.36 1.14 -13.86
C VAL A 217 -5.27 1.75 -14.91
N GLY A 218 -5.60 0.98 -15.96
CA GLY A 218 -6.44 1.43 -17.05
C GLY A 218 -7.82 1.85 -16.57
N THR A 219 -8.43 1.08 -15.66
CA THR A 219 -9.73 1.45 -15.05
C THR A 219 -9.63 2.66 -14.14
N ASP A 220 -8.60 2.76 -13.29
CA ASP A 220 -8.44 3.89 -12.36
C ASP A 220 -8.15 5.20 -13.10
N VAL A 221 -7.22 5.17 -14.06
CA VAL A 221 -6.91 6.30 -14.93
C VAL A 221 -8.11 6.66 -15.81
N GLY A 222 -8.79 5.67 -16.39
CA GLY A 222 -9.98 5.88 -17.20
C GLY A 222 -11.12 6.54 -16.42
N PHE A 223 -11.35 6.10 -15.18
CA PHE A 223 -12.34 6.68 -14.28
C PHE A 223 -11.96 8.12 -13.86
N ALA A 224 -10.67 8.36 -13.57
CA ALA A 224 -10.16 9.70 -13.29
C ALA A 224 -10.33 10.65 -14.48
N ILE A 225 -10.08 10.19 -15.72
CA ILE A 225 -10.26 10.99 -16.95
C ILE A 225 -11.75 11.28 -17.16
N TYR A 226 -12.61 10.26 -17.03
CA TYR A 226 -14.06 10.40 -17.13
C TYR A 226 -14.58 11.49 -16.17
N ARG A 227 -14.14 11.44 -14.90
CA ARG A 227 -14.51 12.46 -13.91
C ARG A 227 -13.95 13.86 -14.22
N ARG A 228 -12.74 13.93 -14.77
CA ARG A 228 -12.08 15.22 -15.03
C ARG A 228 -12.66 15.98 -16.21
N PHE A 229 -13.11 15.27 -17.25
CA PHE A 229 -13.46 15.85 -18.55
C PHE A 229 -14.92 15.65 -18.98
N ILE A 230 -15.61 14.60 -18.49
CA ILE A 230 -16.96 14.28 -18.95
C ILE A 230 -18.01 14.73 -17.94
N THR A 231 -17.82 14.45 -16.65
CA THR A 231 -18.74 14.95 -15.62
C THR A 231 -18.47 16.43 -15.35
N HIS A 232 -19.46 17.29 -15.62
CA HIS A 232 -19.45 18.72 -15.25
C HIS A 232 -19.75 18.94 -13.76
N GLU A 233 -19.79 17.87 -12.97
CA GLU A 233 -19.89 18.03 -11.53
C GLU A 233 -18.68 18.81 -11.03
N ALA A 234 -18.94 19.82 -10.20
CA ALA A 234 -17.93 20.58 -9.46
C ALA A 234 -17.27 19.69 -8.37
N GLY A 235 -16.91 18.47 -8.75
CA GLY A 235 -16.30 17.44 -7.94
C GLY A 235 -14.79 17.42 -8.08
N MET A 236 -14.16 16.67 -7.19
CA MET A 236 -12.73 16.69 -6.94
C MET A 236 -11.94 16.09 -8.11
N LYS A 237 -10.83 16.75 -8.46
CA LYS A 237 -9.94 16.31 -9.53
C LYS A 237 -8.90 15.36 -8.95
N VAL A 238 -8.90 14.12 -9.42
CA VAL A 238 -7.82 13.15 -9.12
C VAL A 238 -6.52 13.68 -9.73
N SER A 239 -5.43 13.67 -8.96
CA SER A 239 -4.13 14.13 -9.45
C SER A 239 -3.44 13.03 -10.27
N PHE A 240 -3.44 13.19 -11.58
CA PHE A 240 -2.69 12.30 -12.49
C PHE A 240 -1.19 12.38 -12.26
N VAL A 241 -0.68 13.57 -11.95
CA VAL A 241 0.75 13.79 -11.70
C VAL A 241 1.21 12.97 -10.50
N ALA A 242 0.45 12.99 -9.40
CA ALA A 242 0.78 12.20 -8.21
C ALA A 242 0.82 10.69 -8.51
N HIS A 243 -0.13 10.19 -9.31
CA HIS A 243 -0.19 8.78 -9.70
C HIS A 243 1.00 8.37 -10.56
N ILE A 244 1.33 9.17 -11.59
CA ILE A 244 2.44 8.90 -12.49
C ILE A 244 3.77 8.96 -11.74
N ALA A 245 4.00 10.01 -10.96
CA ALA A 245 5.23 10.17 -10.18
C ALA A 245 5.38 9.07 -9.12
N GLY A 246 4.29 8.71 -8.44
CA GLY A 246 4.25 7.57 -7.53
C GLY A 246 4.63 6.26 -8.23
N GLY A 247 4.04 5.98 -9.40
CA GLY A 247 4.36 4.79 -10.21
C GLY A 247 5.82 4.72 -10.64
N VAL A 248 6.39 5.85 -11.10
CA VAL A 248 7.81 5.94 -11.50
C VAL A 248 8.74 5.79 -10.30
N ALA A 249 8.42 6.42 -9.16
CA ALA A 249 9.15 6.20 -7.91
C ALA A 249 9.08 4.74 -7.47
N GLY A 250 7.91 4.11 -7.58
CA GLY A 250 7.72 2.68 -7.32
C GLY A 250 8.55 1.78 -8.20
N MET A 251 8.62 2.06 -9.51
CA MET A 251 9.44 1.31 -10.45
C MET A 251 10.94 1.42 -10.11
N THR A 252 11.41 2.61 -9.74
CA THR A 252 12.83 2.86 -9.47
C THR A 252 13.25 2.40 -8.07
N ILE A 253 12.54 2.82 -7.02
CA ILE A 253 12.83 2.43 -5.64
C ILE A 253 12.44 0.97 -5.38
N GLY A 254 11.37 0.48 -6.03
CA GLY A 254 11.03 -0.94 -6.02
C GLY A 254 12.10 -1.80 -6.67
N TYR A 255 12.79 -1.34 -7.72
CA TYR A 255 13.96 -2.04 -8.26
C TYR A 255 15.06 -2.20 -7.19
N VAL A 256 15.27 -1.18 -6.36
CA VAL A 256 16.29 -1.18 -5.30
C VAL A 256 15.94 -2.15 -4.16
N PHE A 257 14.68 -2.15 -3.70
CA PHE A 257 14.26 -2.89 -2.50
C PHE A 257 13.61 -4.25 -2.78
N PHE A 258 13.06 -4.48 -3.97
CA PHE A 258 12.40 -5.74 -4.32
C PHE A 258 13.26 -6.66 -5.17
N THR A 259 14.41 -6.19 -5.68
CA THR A 259 15.36 -7.05 -6.40
C THR A 259 16.30 -7.77 -5.42
N ASN A 260 16.70 -8.99 -5.79
CA ASN A 260 17.49 -9.92 -4.99
C ASN A 260 18.74 -9.23 -4.39
N TYR A 261 18.90 -9.26 -3.06
CA TYR A 261 19.97 -8.63 -2.27
C TYR A 261 21.36 -9.31 -2.44
N SER A 262 21.73 -9.68 -3.66
CA SER A 262 23.04 -10.25 -3.96
C SER A 262 24.10 -9.15 -4.04
N LYS A 263 25.37 -9.50 -3.75
CA LYS A 263 26.50 -8.58 -3.97
C LYS A 263 26.65 -8.16 -5.44
N GLU A 264 26.04 -8.90 -6.37
CA GLU A 264 26.01 -8.56 -7.79
C GLU A 264 25.08 -7.38 -8.08
N LEU A 265 24.03 -7.15 -7.27
CA LEU A 265 23.13 -6.00 -7.44
C LEU A 265 23.87 -4.67 -7.26
N LEU A 266 24.84 -4.60 -6.34
CA LEU A 266 25.66 -3.41 -6.11
C LEU A 266 26.57 -3.08 -7.30
N LYS A 267 26.88 -4.06 -8.15
CA LYS A 267 27.64 -3.88 -9.40
C LYS A 267 26.74 -3.47 -10.57
N ASP A 268 25.42 -3.57 -10.43
CA ASP A 268 24.49 -3.21 -11.48
C ASP A 268 24.40 -1.68 -11.61
N PRO A 269 24.76 -1.08 -12.76
CA PRO A 269 24.65 0.37 -12.94
C PRO A 269 23.21 0.87 -12.83
N ARG A 270 22.20 0.02 -13.10
CA ARG A 270 20.77 0.39 -13.00
C ARG A 270 20.37 0.67 -11.56
N PHE A 271 20.97 -0.03 -10.59
CA PHE A 271 20.74 0.18 -9.16
C PHE A 271 21.12 1.62 -8.77
N TRP A 272 22.33 2.04 -9.12
CA TRP A 272 22.82 3.39 -8.85
C TRP A 272 22.05 4.45 -9.63
N LEU A 273 21.68 4.17 -10.88
CA LEU A 273 20.87 5.09 -11.67
C LEU A 273 19.50 5.36 -11.02
N CYS A 274 18.85 4.33 -10.48
CA CYS A 274 17.57 4.49 -9.78
C CYS A 274 17.71 5.35 -8.51
N ILE A 275 18.74 5.09 -7.70
CA ILE A 275 19.00 5.85 -6.46
C ILE A 275 19.36 7.29 -6.78
N VAL A 276 20.35 7.51 -7.65
CA VAL A 276 20.82 8.86 -8.03
C VAL A 276 19.70 9.64 -8.72
N GLY A 277 18.92 8.99 -9.59
CA GLY A 277 17.79 9.61 -10.27
C GLY A 277 16.73 10.10 -9.28
N TYR A 278 16.34 9.28 -8.30
CA TYR A 278 15.38 9.68 -7.28
C TYR A 278 15.91 10.81 -6.39
N ILE A 279 17.18 10.72 -5.96
CA ILE A 279 17.83 11.76 -5.15
C ILE A 279 17.92 13.09 -5.92
N ALA A 280 18.32 13.04 -7.19
CA ALA A 280 18.40 14.23 -8.05
C ALA A 280 17.02 14.88 -8.23
N PHE A 281 15.98 14.08 -8.48
CA PHE A 281 14.61 14.56 -8.53
C PHE A 281 14.16 15.21 -7.22
N PHE A 282 14.44 14.57 -6.06
CA PHE A 282 14.10 15.11 -4.76
C PHE A 282 14.74 16.49 -4.54
N PHE A 283 16.05 16.62 -4.74
CA PHE A 283 16.75 17.89 -4.55
C PHE A 283 16.28 18.96 -5.53
N PHE A 284 16.07 18.59 -6.80
CA PHE A 284 15.50 19.50 -7.79
C PHE A 284 14.14 20.02 -7.35
N ALA A 285 13.24 19.13 -6.89
CA ALA A 285 11.90 19.50 -6.47
C ALA A 285 11.90 20.37 -5.20
N VAL A 286 12.79 20.11 -4.25
CA VAL A 286 12.97 20.96 -3.06
C VAL A 286 13.44 22.35 -3.46
N ILE A 287 14.47 22.46 -4.30
CA ILE A 287 14.97 23.74 -4.82
C ILE A 287 13.87 24.47 -5.59
N PHE A 288 13.10 23.76 -6.41
CA PHE A 288 11.96 24.32 -7.13
C PHE A 288 10.93 24.91 -6.17
N ASN A 289 10.55 24.17 -5.13
CA ASN A 289 9.55 24.64 -4.17
C ASN A 289 10.01 25.86 -3.37
N ILE A 290 11.29 25.95 -3.05
CA ILE A 290 11.85 27.07 -2.29
C ILE A 290 11.99 28.32 -3.16
N PHE A 291 12.53 28.19 -4.37
CA PHE A 291 12.99 29.35 -5.16
C PHE A 291 12.18 29.65 -6.41
N LEU A 292 11.49 28.65 -6.98
CA LEU A 292 10.92 28.73 -8.33
C LEU A 292 9.40 28.53 -8.37
N SER A 293 8.78 28.06 -7.28
CA SER A 293 7.36 27.76 -7.26
C SER A 293 6.53 29.01 -7.57
N PRO A 294 5.62 28.95 -8.55
CA PRO A 294 4.77 30.07 -8.91
C PRO A 294 3.54 30.19 -8.00
N ALA A 295 3.37 29.25 -7.05
CA ALA A 295 2.30 29.27 -6.06
C ALA A 295 2.62 30.28 -4.95
N PRO A 296 1.60 30.95 -4.37
CA PRO A 296 1.80 31.84 -3.22
C PRO A 296 2.47 31.05 -2.09
N ALA A 297 3.46 31.64 -1.42
CA ALA A 297 3.96 31.15 -0.13
C ALA A 297 3.09 31.68 1.01
#